data_AF-A0AAE5C9V6-F1
#
_entry.id   AF-A0AAE5C9V6-F1
#
_cell.length_a   1.000
_cell.length_b   1.000
_cell.length_c   1.000
_cell.angle_alpha   90.00
_cell.angle_beta   90.00
_cell.angle_gamma   90.00
#
_symmetry.space_group_name_H-M   'P 1'
#
loop_
_entity.id
_entity.type
_entity.pdbx_description
1 polymer ?
#
loop_
_entity_poly.entity_id
_entity_poly.type
_entity_poly.pdbx_seq_one_letter_code
_entity_poly.pdbx_strand_id
1 'polypeptide(L)' 'MDLTLVVLAAGLGSRYGGLKQLEPLGPSGETLLDYGIYDAIQAGYSRAVLVIRAELES' A
#
# COMPACT_ATOMS: atom_id res chain seq x y z
N MET A 1 -3.25 -17.89 14.09
CA MET A 1 -2.35 -16.73 14.26
C MET A 1 -3.03 -15.55 13.60
N ASP A 2 -3.13 -14.41 14.28
CA ASP A 2 -3.66 -13.18 13.67
C ASP A 2 -2.47 -12.42 13.05
N LEU A 3 -2.37 -12.46 11.72
CA LEU A 3 -1.27 -11.83 10.98
C LEU A 3 -1.72 -10.45 10.49
N THR A 4 -0.91 -9.43 10.81
CA THR A 4 -1.17 -8.04 10.42
C THR A 4 -0.12 -7.54 9.44
N LEU A 5 -0.57 -7.03 8.29
CA LEU A 5 0.26 -6.37 7.30
C LEU A 5 0.39 -4.90 7.70
N VAL A 6 1.61 -4.41 7.88
CA VAL A 6 1.88 -2.99 8.12
C VAL A 6 2.50 -2.38 6.87
N VAL A 7 1.80 -1.42 6.27
CA VAL A 7 2.24 -0.69 5.07
C VAL A 7 2.72 0.68 5.49
N LEU A 8 4.02 0.94 5.32
CA LEU A 8 4.62 2.25 5.59
C LEU A 8 4.57 3.12 4.33
N ALA A 9 3.57 3.99 4.25
CA ALA A 9 3.27 4.84 3.08
C ALA A 9 3.38 6.35 3.40
N ALA A 10 4.09 6.71 4.46
CA ALA A 10 4.28 8.11 4.87
C ALA A 10 5.44 8.84 4.13
N GLY A 11 6.07 8.18 3.15
CA GLY A 11 7.23 8.72 2.43
C GLY A 11 6.87 9.83 1.43
N LEU A 12 7.79 10.78 1.22
CA LEU A 12 7.63 11.92 0.30
C LEU A 12 7.74 11.57 -1.20
N GLY A 13 7.95 10.29 -1.55
CA GLY A 13 8.13 9.88 -2.96
C GLY A 13 9.34 10.53 -3.67
N SER A 14 10.31 11.06 -2.91
CA SER A 14 11.46 11.81 -3.44
C SER A 14 12.35 11.00 -4.40
N ARG A 15 12.33 9.66 -4.29
CA ARG A 15 13.01 8.75 -5.23
C ARG A 15 12.38 8.70 -6.62
N TYR A 16 11.11 9.11 -6.76
CA TYR A 16 10.33 9.08 -8.01
C TYR A 16 9.85 10.47 -8.47
N GLY A 17 10.34 11.55 -7.85
CA GLY A 17 10.00 12.92 -8.25
C GLY A 17 8.64 13.44 -7.78
N GLY A 18 8.00 12.80 -6.79
CA GLY A 18 6.72 13.26 -6.22
C GLY A 18 5.86 12.13 -5.64
N LEU A 19 4.61 12.43 -5.28
CA LEU A 19 3.58 11.48 -4.81
C LEU A 19 3.20 10.47 -5.92
N LYS A 20 4.06 9.47 -6.17
CA LYS A 20 3.84 8.42 -7.18
C LYS A 20 3.72 7.01 -6.59
N GLN A 21 3.24 6.87 -5.35
CA GLN A 21 2.94 5.56 -4.77
C GLN A 21 1.56 5.00 -5.18
N LEU A 22 0.74 5.79 -5.88
CA LEU A 22 -0.62 5.45 -6.31
C LEU A 22 -0.75 5.35 -7.84
N GLU A 23 0.37 5.32 -8.57
CA GLU A 23 0.28 5.14 -10.02
C GLU A 23 -0.22 3.73 -10.35
N PRO A 24 -1.20 3.61 -11.28
CA PRO A 24 -1.66 2.32 -11.76
C PRO A 24 -0.52 1.57 -12.44
N LEU A 25 -0.30 0.33 -12.03
CA LEU A 25 0.71 -0.58 -12.54
C LEU A 25 0.08 -1.73 -13.35
N GLY A 26 -1.09 -2.20 -12.91
CA GLY A 26 -1.76 -3.37 -13.46
C GLY A 26 -2.60 -3.10 -14.71
N PRO A 27 -2.99 -4.16 -15.45
CA PRO A 27 -3.76 -4.07 -16.69
C PRO A 27 -5.15 -3.45 -16.50
N SER A 28 -5.67 -3.42 -15.26
CA SER A 28 -6.97 -2.81 -14.92
C SER A 28 -6.82 -1.56 -14.04
N GLY A 29 -5.60 -1.03 -13.89
CA GLY A 29 -5.33 0.13 -13.06
C GLY A 29 -4.99 -0.19 -11.61
N GLU A 30 -4.68 -1.45 -11.28
CA GLU A 30 -4.27 -1.86 -9.95
C GLU A 30 -2.96 -1.17 -9.55
N THR A 31 -2.89 -0.73 -8.30
CA THR A 31 -1.67 -0.17 -7.70
C THR A 31 -0.78 -1.28 -7.16
N LEU A 32 0.47 -0.94 -6.83
CA LEU A 32 1.36 -1.87 -6.12
C LEU A 32 0.78 -2.29 -4.75
N LEU A 33 0.00 -1.42 -4.11
CA LEU A 33 -0.64 -1.71 -2.85
C LEU A 33 -1.73 -2.79 -3.00
N ASP A 34 -2.48 -2.77 -4.10
CA ASP A 34 -3.53 -3.76 -4.37
C ASP A 34 -2.95 -5.17 -4.50
N TYR A 35 -1.84 -5.30 -5.24
CA TYR A 35 -1.10 -6.56 -5.33
C TYR A 35 -0.55 -7.01 -3.98
N GLY A 36 0.02 -6.09 -3.21
CA GLY A 36 0.54 -6.40 -1.87
C GLY A 36 -0.54 -6.88 -0.89
N ILE A 37 -1.74 -6.30 -0.94
CA ILE A 37 -2.88 -6.75 -0.13
C ILE A 37 -3.37 -8.12 -0.60
N TYR A 38 -3.48 -8.33 -1.92
CA TYR A 38 -3.87 -9.62 -2.49
C TYR A 38 -2.92 -10.73 -2.01
N ASP A 39 -1.61 -10.53 -2.13
CA ASP A 39 -0.61 -11.49 -1.67
C ASP A 39 -0.68 -11.73 -0.16
N ALA A 40 -0.92 -10.69 0.63
CA ALA A 40 -1.09 -10.82 2.08
C ALA A 40 -2.31 -11.66 2.44
N ILE A 41 -3.44 -11.47 1.76
CA ILE A 41 -4.64 -12.31 1.94
C ILE A 41 -4.31 -13.77 1.62
N GLN A 42 -3.63 -14.02 0.50
CA GLN A 42 -3.21 -15.37 0.09
C GLN A 42 -2.22 -16.01 1.08
N ALA A 43 -1.42 -15.19 1.77
CA ALA A 43 -0.50 -15.63 2.83
C ALA A 43 -1.15 -15.78 4.22
N GLY A 44 -2.46 -15.52 4.35
CA GLY A 44 -3.22 -15.70 5.60
C GLY A 44 -3.23 -14.49 6.52
N TYR A 45 -2.94 -13.29 6.01
CA TYR A 45 -3.12 -12.04 6.77
C TYR A 45 -4.60 -11.68 6.88
N SER A 46 -4.99 -11.27 8.08
CA SER A 46 -6.38 -10.96 8.45
C SER A 46 -6.60 -9.47 8.74
N ARG A 47 -5.53 -8.68 8.81
CA ARG A 47 -5.58 -7.25 9.11
C ARG A 47 -4.52 -6.50 8.31
N ALA A 48 -4.86 -5.29 7.87
CA ALA A 48 -3.91 -4.34 7.30
C ALA A 48 -3.92 -3.02 8.10
N VAL A 49 -2.74 -2.44 8.31
CA VAL A 49 -2.53 -1.15 8.96
C VAL A 49 -1.69 -0.29 8.03
N LEU A 50 -2.22 0.85 7.62
CA LEU A 50 -1.51 1.81 6.79
C LEU A 50 -0.97 2.93 7.66
N VAL A 51 0.35 3.11 7.65
CA VAL A 51 1.01 4.27 8.25
C VAL A 51 1.20 5.30 7.16
N ILE A 52 0.26 6.23 7.09
CA ILE A 52 0.25 7.36 6.16
C ILE A 52 0.55 8.66 6.89
N ARG A 53 0.84 9.72 6.14
CA ARG A 53 0.83 11.05 6.72
C ARG A 53 -0.62 11.52 6.88
N ALA A 54 -0.89 12.31 7.91
CA ALA A 54 -2.23 12.83 8.18
C ALA A 54 -2.81 13.63 6.99
N GLU A 55 -1.97 14.27 6.17
CA GLU A 55 -2.48 15.03 5.01
C GLU A 55 -3.01 14.14 3.88
N LEU A 56 -2.78 12.83 3.93
CA LEU A 56 -3.27 11.83 2.97
C LEU A 56 -4.49 11.06 3.51
N GLU A 57 -4.92 11.36 4.74
CA GLU A 57 -6.14 10.82 5.33
C GLU A 57 -7.34 11.59 4.72
N SER A 58 -8.30 10.86 4.15
CA SER A 58 -9.49 11.40 3.47
C SER A 58 -10.69 11.53 4.40
#